data_AF-A0A842N6I5-F1
#
_entry.id   AF-A0A842N6I5-F1
#
_cell.length_a   1.000
_cell.length_b   1.000
_cell.length_c   1.000
_cell.angle_alpha   90.00
_cell.angle_beta   90.00
_cell.angle_gamma   90.00
#
_symmetry.space_group_name_H-M   'P 1'
#
loop_
_entity.id
_entity.type
_entity.pdbx_description
1 polymer ?
#
loop_
_entity_poly.entity_id
_entity_poly.type
_entity_poly.pdbx_seq_one_letter_code
_entity_poly.pdbx_strand_id
1 'polypeptide(L)'
;LMVAFHWSTGSVTAYIVALSLGWRIDFWVIVLIYALIEFIQQLNVFIPGGLGIIDASLTGAFVVLGVPLSMASAISLLTRLATYWLELVLAAAVSFLYGYQEALGEYLG
;
A
#
# COMPACT_ATOMS: atom_id res chain seq x y z
N LEU A 1 10.94 0.70 -16.07
CA LEU A 1 11.79 0.01 -15.07
C LEU A 1 11.31 0.31 -13.64
N MET A 2 11.19 1.58 -13.25
CA MET A 2 10.80 1.98 -11.88
C MET A 2 9.41 1.46 -11.44
N VAL A 3 8.39 1.54 -12.31
CA VAL A 3 7.03 1.03 -12.00
C VAL A 3 7.03 -0.47 -11.76
N ALA A 4 7.69 -1.24 -12.63
CA ALA A 4 7.78 -2.69 -12.47
C ALA A 4 8.50 -3.09 -11.18
N PHE A 5 9.53 -2.33 -10.78
CA PHE A 5 10.21 -2.53 -9.52
C PHE A 5 9.29 -2.27 -8.31
N HIS A 6 8.60 -1.12 -8.31
CA HIS A 6 7.62 -0.76 -7.28
C HIS A 6 6.52 -1.83 -7.11
N TRP A 7 5.94 -2.28 -8.22
CA TRP A 7 4.90 -3.32 -8.20
C TRP A 7 5.42 -4.67 -7.71
N SER A 8 6.65 -5.02 -8.07
CA SER A 8 7.28 -6.27 -7.61
C SER A 8 7.50 -6.24 -6.10
N THR A 9 8.02 -5.14 -5.55
CA THR A 9 8.24 -5.00 -4.11
C THR A 9 6.93 -5.02 -3.31
N GLY A 10 5.87 -4.40 -3.82
CA GLY A 10 4.55 -4.45 -3.20
C GLY A 10 3.95 -5.86 -3.19
N SER A 11 4.07 -6.59 -4.30
CA SER A 11 3.61 -7.99 -4.41
C SER A 11 4.36 -8.92 -3.45
N VAL A 12 5.68 -8.75 -3.33
CA VAL A 12 6.50 -9.50 -2.36
C VAL A 12 6.09 -9.17 -0.92
N THR A 13 5.79 -7.90 -0.62
CA THR A 13 5.31 -7.50 0.71
C THR A 13 3.98 -8.17 1.04
N ALA A 14 3.02 -8.14 0.11
CA ALA A 14 1.73 -8.81 0.28
C ALA A 14 1.88 -10.32 0.51
N TYR A 15 2.82 -10.95 -0.20
CA TYR A 15 3.13 -12.37 -0.02
C TYR A 15 3.72 -12.69 1.35
N ILE A 16 4.70 -11.91 1.81
CA ILE A 16 5.31 -12.10 3.13
C ILE A 16 4.26 -11.86 4.24
N VAL A 17 3.38 -10.88 4.09
CA VAL A 17 2.28 -10.63 5.02
C VAL A 17 1.28 -11.78 5.05
N ALA A 18 0.90 -12.33 3.90
CA ALA A 18 0.02 -13.51 3.85
C ALA A 18 0.66 -14.70 4.57
N LEU A 19 1.95 -14.94 4.32
CA LEU A 19 2.72 -16.01 5.00
C LEU A 19 2.84 -15.78 6.51
N SER A 20 3.05 -14.54 6.97
CA SER A 20 3.20 -14.23 8.40
C SER A 20 1.89 -14.42 9.17
N LEU A 21 0.75 -14.22 8.50
CA LEU A 21 -0.58 -14.53 9.01
C LEU A 21 -0.93 -16.03 8.89
N GLY A 22 -0.02 -16.87 8.38
CA GLY A 22 -0.23 -18.31 8.23
C GLY A 22 -1.10 -18.70 7.04
N TRP A 23 -1.42 -17.75 6.15
CA TRP A 23 -2.24 -18.01 4.97
C TRP A 23 -1.39 -18.18 3.72
N ARG A 24 -1.36 -19.40 3.17
CA ARG A 24 -0.53 -19.74 2.00
C ARG A 24 -1.32 -19.50 0.72
N ILE A 25 -1.09 -18.35 0.09
CA ILE A 25 -1.57 -18.04 -1.25
C ILE A 25 -0.45 -18.31 -2.24
N ASP A 26 -0.78 -18.82 -3.42
CA ASP A 26 0.20 -18.96 -4.49
C ASP A 26 0.82 -17.60 -4.84
N PHE A 27 2.13 -17.58 -5.03
CA PHE A 27 2.88 -16.34 -5.26
C PHE A 27 2.42 -15.62 -6.52
N TRP A 28 2.14 -16.35 -7.60
CA TRP A 28 1.71 -15.77 -8.88
C TRP A 28 0.30 -15.19 -8.78
N VAL A 29 -0.56 -15.81 -7.97
CA VAL A 29 -1.88 -15.26 -7.65
C VAL A 29 -1.76 -13.91 -6.94
N ILE A 30 -0.87 -13.76 -5.97
CA ILE A 30 -0.63 -12.47 -5.32
C ILE A 30 -0.09 -11.43 -6.29
N VAL A 31 0.88 -11.79 -7.14
CA VAL A 31 1.42 -10.87 -8.16
C VAL A 31 0.31 -10.37 -9.09
N LEU A 32 -0.59 -11.26 -9.53
CA LEU A 32 -1.71 -10.90 -10.40
C LEU A 32 -2.68 -9.94 -9.71
N ILE A 33 -3.08 -10.25 -8.47
CA ILE A 33 -3.95 -9.38 -7.68
C ILE A 33 -3.30 -8.01 -7.50
N TYR A 34 -2.06 -8.00 -7.04
CA TYR A 34 -1.36 -6.75 -6.71
C TYR A 34 -1.17 -5.88 -7.95
N ALA A 35 -0.86 -6.46 -9.10
CA ALA A 35 -0.81 -5.74 -10.38
C ALA A 35 -2.16 -5.12 -10.77
N LEU A 36 -3.27 -5.84 -10.57
CA LEU A 36 -4.62 -5.31 -10.83
C LEU A 36 -4.93 -4.14 -9.90
N ILE A 37 -4.63 -4.27 -8.60
CA ILE A 37 -4.92 -3.24 -7.60
C ILE A 37 -4.06 -1.99 -7.83
N GLU A 38 -2.77 -2.16 -8.10
CA GLU A 38 -1.88 -1.06 -8.46
C GLU A 38 -2.35 -0.34 -9.73
N PHE A 39 -2.84 -1.09 -10.73
CA PHE A 39 -3.44 -0.47 -11.91
C PHE A 39 -4.69 0.37 -11.55
N ILE A 40 -5.58 -0.16 -10.70
CA ILE A 40 -6.74 0.61 -10.18
C ILE A 40 -6.28 1.86 -9.43
N GLN A 41 -5.17 1.77 -8.68
CA GLN A 41 -4.60 2.91 -7.96
C GLN A 41 -4.10 3.99 -8.91
N GLN A 42 -3.48 3.64 -10.02
CA GLN A 42 -3.06 4.62 -11.04
C GLN A 42 -4.25 5.34 -11.69
N LEU A 43 -5.42 4.70 -11.75
CA LEU A 43 -6.65 5.31 -12.25
C LEU A 43 -7.34 6.20 -11.19
N ASN A 44 -6.93 6.12 -9.93
CA ASN A 44 -7.55 6.86 -8.85
C ASN A 44 -7.05 8.30 -8.81
N VAL A 45 -7.73 9.18 -9.54
CA VAL A 45 -7.43 10.62 -9.60
C VAL A 45 -8.13 11.41 -8.49
N PHE A 46 -9.17 10.84 -7.87
CA PHE A 46 -10.08 11.57 -6.98
C PHE A 46 -9.70 11.49 -5.51
N ILE A 47 -9.15 10.36 -5.05
CA ILE A 47 -8.86 10.14 -3.63
C ILE A 47 -7.35 10.09 -3.42
N PRO A 48 -6.77 11.12 -2.78
CA PRO A 48 -5.35 11.12 -2.40
C PRO A 48 -5.03 9.87 -1.57
N GLY A 49 -4.01 9.11 -1.99
CA GLY A 49 -3.62 7.87 -1.35
C GLY A 49 -4.63 6.71 -1.47
N GLY A 50 -5.74 6.88 -2.19
CA GLY A 50 -6.72 5.81 -2.46
C GLY A 50 -7.29 5.14 -1.21
N LEU A 51 -7.44 5.88 -0.11
CA LEU A 51 -8.02 5.37 1.14
C LEU A 51 -9.41 4.78 0.89
N GLY A 52 -9.67 3.60 1.46
CA GLY A 52 -10.92 2.87 1.26
C GLY A 52 -10.99 2.11 -0.08
N ILE A 53 -10.70 2.76 -1.22
CA ILE A 53 -10.76 2.10 -2.53
C ILE A 53 -9.74 0.97 -2.62
N ILE A 54 -8.47 1.26 -2.33
CA ILE A 54 -7.40 0.25 -2.45
C ILE A 54 -7.59 -0.89 -1.46
N ASP A 55 -8.00 -0.57 -0.21
CA ASP A 55 -8.27 -1.59 0.80
C ASP A 55 -9.44 -2.49 0.45
N ALA A 56 -10.54 -1.90 -0.04
CA ALA A 56 -11.72 -2.65 -0.46
C ALA A 56 -11.42 -3.52 -1.68
N SER A 57 -10.67 -3.00 -2.66
CA SER A 57 -10.31 -3.76 -3.86
C SER A 57 -9.35 -4.91 -3.52
N LEU A 58 -8.32 -4.67 -2.72
CA LEU A 58 -7.34 -5.70 -2.33
C LEU A 58 -7.99 -6.77 -1.43
N THR A 59 -8.75 -6.35 -0.42
CA THR A 59 -9.52 -7.26 0.44
C THR A 59 -10.53 -8.06 -0.38
N GLY A 60 -11.28 -7.39 -1.26
CA GLY A 60 -12.27 -8.02 -2.12
C GLY A 60 -11.66 -9.06 -3.05
N ALA A 61 -10.49 -8.77 -3.66
CA ALA A 61 -9.78 -9.71 -4.52
C ALA A 61 -9.37 -10.98 -3.76
N PHE A 62 -8.86 -10.86 -2.53
CA PHE A 62 -8.56 -12.02 -1.70
C PHE A 62 -9.81 -12.80 -1.30
N VAL A 63 -10.92 -12.12 -0.96
CA VAL A 63 -12.19 -12.77 -0.63
C VAL A 63 -12.75 -13.56 -1.81
N VAL A 64 -12.70 -13.02 -3.02
CA VAL A 64 -13.12 -13.71 -4.25
C VAL A 64 -12.35 -15.02 -4.47
N LEU A 65 -11.10 -15.08 -4.01
CA LEU A 65 -10.25 -16.27 -4.07
C LEU A 65 -10.45 -17.24 -2.90
N GLY A 66 -11.45 -17.01 -2.06
CA GLY A 66 -11.81 -17.88 -0.95
C GLY A 66 -11.08 -17.59 0.36
N VAL A 67 -10.33 -16.48 0.46
CA VAL A 67 -9.75 -16.05 1.73
C VAL A 67 -10.86 -15.51 2.64
N PRO A 68 -10.97 -15.94 3.91
CA PRO A 68 -11.95 -15.39 4.84
C PRO A 68 -11.77 -13.87 4.99
N LEU A 69 -12.88 -13.12 5.06
CA LEU A 69 -12.87 -11.65 5.09
C LEU A 69 -11.97 -11.07 6.20
N SER A 70 -11.93 -11.71 7.37
CA SER A 70 -11.05 -11.31 8.47
C SER A 70 -9.57 -11.41 8.11
N MET A 71 -9.18 -12.48 7.42
CA MET A 71 -7.80 -12.69 6.96
C MET A 71 -7.46 -11.80 5.77
N ALA A 72 -8.37 -11.68 4.80
CA ALA A 72 -8.20 -10.84 3.62
C ALA A 72 -7.98 -9.36 4.01
N SER A 73 -8.79 -8.85 4.95
CA SER A 73 -8.65 -7.47 5.44
C SER A 73 -7.37 -7.29 6.24
N ALA A 74 -6.96 -8.26 7.07
CA ALA A 74 -5.68 -8.23 7.77
C ALA A 74 -4.49 -8.19 6.80
N ILE A 75 -4.50 -9.03 5.75
CA ILE A 75 -3.46 -9.03 4.71
C ILE A 75 -3.40 -7.66 4.02
N SER A 76 -4.55 -7.11 3.61
CA SER A 76 -4.63 -5.80 2.96
C SER A 76 -4.05 -4.70 3.85
N LEU A 77 -4.53 -4.59 5.09
CA LEU A 77 -4.16 -3.52 6.01
C LEU A 77 -2.68 -3.57 6.39
N LEU A 78 -2.13 -4.76 6.68
CA LEU A 78 -0.71 -4.91 7.01
C LEU A 78 0.19 -4.62 5.80
N THR A 79 -0.25 -5.03 4.60
CA THR A 79 0.49 -4.71 3.36
C THR A 79 0.55 -3.20 3.15
N ARG A 80 -0.57 -2.50 3.32
CA ARG A 80 -0.60 -1.03 3.23
C ARG A 80 0.13 -0.34 4.37
N LEU A 81 0.14 -0.92 5.56
CA LEU A 81 0.89 -0.38 6.68
C LEU A 81 2.38 -0.29 6.32
N ALA A 82 2.92 -1.35 5.72
CA ALA A 82 4.31 -1.42 5.29
C ALA A 82 4.62 -0.55 4.06
N THR A 83 3.71 -0.50 3.08
CA THR A 83 3.99 0.13 1.78
C THR A 83 3.56 1.59 1.68
N TYR A 84 2.51 2.00 2.39
CA TYR A 84 1.93 3.33 2.26
C TYR A 84 2.00 4.13 3.56
N TRP A 85 1.51 3.57 4.67
CA TRP A 85 1.40 4.35 5.91
C TRP A 85 2.76 4.66 6.53
N LEU A 86 3.70 3.71 6.49
CA LEU A 86 5.06 3.94 6.96
C LEU A 86 5.72 5.07 6.16
N GLU A 87 5.67 4.99 4.83
CA GLU A 87 6.22 6.03 3.96
C GLU A 87 5.57 7.40 4.22
N LEU A 88 4.24 7.44 4.31
CA LEU A 88 3.48 8.67 4.57
C LEU A 88 3.90 9.31 5.90
N VAL A 89 3.99 8.53 6.98
CA VAL A 89 4.36 9.03 8.30
C VAL A 89 5.81 9.51 8.32
N LEU A 90 6.74 8.77 7.70
CA LEU A 90 8.14 9.20 7.62
C LEU A 90 8.29 10.47 6.79
N ALA A 91 7.68 10.53 5.60
CA ALA A 91 7.72 11.68 4.73
C ALA A 91 7.10 12.92 5.42
N ALA A 92 5.97 12.74 6.09
CA ALA A 92 5.36 13.80 6.89
C ALA A 92 6.30 14.26 8.01
N ALA A 93 6.85 13.34 8.81
CA ALA A 93 7.76 13.68 9.90
C ALA A 93 8.99 14.47 9.42
N VAL A 94 9.64 14.03 8.35
CA VAL A 94 10.79 14.73 7.76
C VAL A 94 10.37 16.12 7.26
N SER A 95 9.23 16.21 6.57
CA SER A 95 8.73 17.48 6.03
C SER A 95 8.40 18.48 7.15
N PHE A 96 7.81 18.03 8.26
CA PHE A 96 7.51 18.88 9.41
C PHE A 96 8.77 19.33 10.16
N LEU A 97 9.80 18.48 10.27
CA LEU A 97 11.01 18.83 11.02
C LEU A 97 11.93 19.79 10.25
N TYR A 98 12.12 19.56 8.95
CA TYR A 98 13.05 20.33 8.13
C TYR A 98 12.35 21.41 7.30
N GLY A 99 11.21 21.09 6.69
CA GLY A 99 10.47 22.04 5.85
C GLY A 99 9.84 23.20 6.62
N TYR A 100 9.51 23.01 7.90
CA TYR A 100 8.98 24.10 8.73
C TYR A 100 10.03 25.17 9.06
N GLN A 101 11.32 24.81 9.09
CA GLN A 101 12.41 25.76 9.32
C GLN A 101 12.68 26.65 8.10
N GLU A 102 12.65 26.07 6.90
CA GLU A 102 12.79 26.82 5.65
C GLU A 102 11.60 27.75 5.40
N ALA A 103 10.37 27.27 5.62
CA ALA A 103 9.17 28.09 5.46
C ALA A 103 9.08 29.28 6.43
N LEU A 104 9.57 29.12 7.67
CA LEU A 104 9.64 30.23 8.65
C LEU A 104 10.78 31.20 8.35
N GLY A 105 11.93 30.72 7.86
CA GLY A 105 13.05 31.57 7.46
C GLY A 105 12.71 32.50 6.30
N GLU A 106 11.87 32.04 5.36
CA GLU A 106 11.39 32.83 4.22
C GLU A 106 10.27 33.82 4.59
N TYR A 107 9.50 33.55 5.65
CA TYR A 107 8.42 34.44 6.13
C TYR A 107 8.89 35.51 7.14
N LEU A 108 10.02 35.29 7.82
CA LEU A 108 10.54 36.18 8.88
C LEU A 108 11.83 36.93 8.48
N GLY A 109 12.40 36.66 7.31
CA GLY A 109 13.52 37.41 6.70
C GLY A 109 13.05 38.45 5.71
#